data_AF-A0A7C5PT61-F1
#
_entry.id   AF-A0A7C5PT61-F1
#
_cell.length_a   1.000
_cell.length_b   1.000
_cell.length_c   1.000
_cell.angle_alpha   90.00
_cell.angle_beta   90.00
_cell.angle_gamma   90.00
#
_symmetry.space_group_name_H-M   'P 1'
#
loop_
_entity.id
_entity.type
_entity.pdbx_description
1 polymer ?
#
loop_
_entity_poly.entity_id
_entity_poly.type
_entity_poly.pdbx_seq_one_letter_code
_entity_poly.pdbx_strand_id
1 'polypeptide(L)' 'MSEHFKPENTAQLCEAVKWAAGAGQALEIAGTGSKRAIGNVMETDHLL' A
#
# COMPACT_ATOMS: atom_id res chain seq x y z
N MET A 1 11.04 -3.15 -7.88
CA MET A 1 10.16 -2.27 -8.67
C MET A 1 8.99 -1.98 -7.77
N SER A 2 8.79 -0.72 -7.37
CA SER A 2 7.68 -0.38 -6.48
C SER A 2 6.42 -0.20 -7.32
N GLU A 3 5.46 -1.11 -7.14
CA GLU A 3 4.16 -1.01 -7.79
C GLU A 3 3.25 -0.12 -6.94
N HIS A 4 2.70 0.91 -7.58
CA HIS A 4 1.79 1.87 -6.95
C HIS A 4 0.37 1.56 -7.38
N PHE A 5 -0.47 1.11 -6.44
CA PHE A 5 -1.90 0.93 -6.66
C PHE A 5 -2.64 2.22 -6.31
N LYS A 6 -3.71 2.55 -7.04
CA LYS A 6 -4.56 3.71 -6.77
C LYS A 6 -6.03 3.31 -6.79
N PRO A 7 -6.57 2.74 -5.70
CA PRO A 7 -7.96 2.38 -5.63
C PRO A 7 -8.83 3.65 -5.54
N GLU A 8 -9.91 3.67 -6.29
CA GLU A 8 -10.89 4.77 -6.29
C GLU A 8 -12.06 4.48 -5.35
N ASN A 9 -12.17 3.25 -4.84
CA ASN A 9 -13.23 2.82 -3.94
C ASN A 9 -12.77 1.72 -2.98
N THR A 10 -13.57 1.50 -1.93
CA THR A 10 -13.28 0.52 -0.87
C THR A 10 -13.17 -0.90 -1.41
N ALA A 11 -13.93 -1.28 -2.45
CA ALA A 11 -13.86 -2.63 -2.99
C ALA A 11 -12.48 -2.91 -3.63
N GLN A 12 -11.94 -1.96 -4.39
CA GLN A 12 -10.60 -2.08 -4.98
C GLN A 12 -9.51 -2.14 -3.90
N LEU A 13 -9.66 -1.35 -2.83
CA LEU A 13 -8.74 -1.43 -1.68
C LEU A 13 -8.77 -2.82 -1.03
N CYS A 14 -9.96 -3.38 -0.80
CA CYS A 14 -10.08 -4.71 -0.22
C CYS A 14 -9.45 -5.80 -1.08
N GLU A 15 -9.59 -5.74 -2.40
CA GLU A 15 -8.98 -6.70 -3.31
C GLU A 15 -7.45 -6.63 -3.28
N ALA A 16 -6.88 -5.42 -3.29
CA ALA A 16 -5.43 -5.24 -3.21
C ALA A 16 -4.84 -5.76 -1.87
N VAL A 17 -5.54 -5.54 -0.75
CA VAL A 17 -5.14 -6.08 0.55
C VAL A 17 -5.19 -7.62 0.57
N LYS A 18 -6.26 -8.22 0.01
CA LYS A 18 -6.37 -9.69 -0.09
C LYS A 18 -5.26 -10.27 -0.95
N TRP A 19 -4.93 -9.63 -2.07
CA TRP A 19 -3.83 -10.04 -2.92
C TRP A 19 -2.49 -10.01 -2.17
N ALA A 20 -2.16 -8.90 -1.50
CA ALA A 20 -0.91 -8.77 -0.77
C ALA A 20 -0.79 -9.81 0.36
N ALA A 21 -1.88 -10.03 1.09
CA ALA A 21 -1.95 -11.06 2.13
C ALA A 21 -1.75 -12.48 1.56
N GLY A 22 -2.34 -12.79 0.40
CA GLY A 22 -2.18 -14.10 -0.27
C GLY A 22 -0.79 -14.30 -0.89
N ALA A 23 -0.16 -13.22 -1.36
CA ALA A 23 1.17 -13.24 -1.95
C ALA A 23 2.30 -13.18 -0.90
N GLY A 24 1.97 -12.95 0.38
CA GLY A 24 2.96 -12.74 1.44
C GLY A 24 3.79 -11.48 1.24
N GLN A 25 3.27 -10.49 0.51
CA GLN A 25 3.97 -9.25 0.21
C GLN A 25 3.54 -8.16 1.17
N ALA A 26 4.53 -7.41 1.69
CA ALA A 26 4.27 -6.23 2.49
C ALA A 26 3.65 -5.15 1.60
N LEU A 27 2.62 -4.48 2.13
CA LEU A 27 1.85 -3.46 1.44
C LEU A 27 1.65 -2.26 2.37
N GLU A 28 2.20 -1.11 1.99
CA GLU A 28 2.03 0.17 2.70
C GLU A 28 0.79 0.87 2.15
N ILE A 29 -0.14 1.29 3.01
CA ILE A 29 -1.29 2.11 2.61
C ILE A 29 -0.98 3.56 2.96
N ALA A 30 -0.89 4.41 1.94
CA ALA A 30 -0.64 5.83 2.08
C ALA A 30 -1.73 6.65 1.39
N GLY A 31 -2.21 7.69 2.06
CA GLY A 31 -3.05 8.71 1.41
C GLY A 31 -2.22 9.58 0.47
N THR A 32 -2.23 10.89 0.68
CA THR A 32 -1.41 11.83 -0.12
C THR A 32 0.10 11.74 0.15
N GLY A 33 0.56 10.82 1.00
CA GLY A 33 1.98 10.65 1.33
C GLY A 33 2.61 11.80 2.11
N SER A 34 1.85 12.83 2.52
CA SER A 34 2.37 14.04 3.15
C SER A 34 3.06 13.82 4.50
N LYS A 35 2.88 12.63 5.10
CA LYS A 35 3.48 12.22 6.38
C LYS A 35 4.51 11.10 6.25
N ARG A 36 4.94 10.74 5.03
CA ARG A 36 5.89 9.63 4.82
C ARG A 36 7.24 9.84 5.52
N ALA A 37 7.65 11.09 5.68
CA ALA A 37 8.89 11.46 6.39
C ALA A 37 8.70 11.65 7.91
N ILE A 38 7.50 11.41 8.45
CA ILE A 38 7.19 11.59 9.87
C ILE A 38 6.93 10.21 10.49
N GLY A 39 7.81 9.77 11.38
CA GLY A 39 7.73 8.48 12.07
C GLY A 39 8.75 7.47 11.56
N ASN A 40 8.47 6.18 11.78
CA ASN A 40 9.31 5.10 11.25
C ASN A 40 8.92 4.82 9.81
N VAL A 41 9.87 5.05 8.89
CA VAL A 41 9.68 4.73 7.47
C VAL A 41 9.52 3.23 7.32
N MET A 42 8.40 2.81 6.71
CA MET A 42 8.22 1.43 6.30
C MET A 42 8.90 1.25 4.95
N GLU A 43 9.93 0.43 4.90
CA GLU A 43 10.51 -0.02 3.63
C GLU A 43 9.61 -1.13 3.10
N THR A 44 8.81 -0.82 2.08
CA THR A 44 7.82 -1.73 1.53
C THR A 44 7.88 -1.72 0.02
N ASP A 45 7.82 -2.90 -0.59
CA ASP A 45 7.89 -3.04 -2.04
C ASP A 45 6.64 -2.46 -2.73
N HIS A 46 5.49 -2.47 -2.06
CA HIS A 46 4.22 -2.04 -2.63
C HIS A 46 3.59 -0.88 -1.86
N LEU A 47 3.14 0.14 -2.59
CA LEU A 47 2.44 1.29 -2.03
C LEU A 47 1.02 1.36 -2.60
N LEU A 48 0.05 1.54 -1.72
CA LEU A 48 -1.37 1.66 -2.00
C LEU A 48 -1.86 3.07 -1.67
#